data_AF-A0A9X6GDP8-F1
#
_entry.id   AF-A0A9X6GDP8-F1
#
_cell.length_a   1.000
_cell.length_b   1.000
_cell.length_c   1.000
_cell.angle_alpha   90.00
_cell.angle_beta   90.00
_cell.angle_gamma   90.00
#
_symmetry.space_group_name_H-M   'P 1'
#
loop_
_entity.id
_entity.type
_entity.pdbx_description
1 polymer ?
#
loop_
_entity_poly.entity_id
_entity_poly.type
_entity_poly.pdbx_seq_one_letter_code
_entity_poly.pdbx_strand_id
1 'polypeptide(L)'
;MFTSITYLQSGNEKQQKIYDVLNSLNIMEDLALYNPVLCGTIPIRIDTPQSDLDIVMEVYNFDVFEQEMRSLYGSYGGFNIKKKKLKVLNR
;
A
#
# COMPACT_ATOMS: atom_id res chain seq x y z
N MET A 1 11.27 -10.54 8.97
CA MET A 1 10.71 -10.17 7.65
C MET A 1 10.04 -8.81 7.83
N PHE A 2 10.21 -7.85 6.91
CA PHE A 2 9.63 -6.50 7.03
C PHE A 2 8.13 -6.48 6.67
N THR A 3 7.32 -7.31 7.33
CA THR A 3 5.88 -7.43 7.08
C THR A 3 5.03 -6.49 7.92
N SER A 4 5.65 -5.76 8.85
CA SER A 4 5.00 -4.74 9.67
C SER A 4 5.57 -3.37 9.34
N ILE A 5 4.74 -2.32 9.39
CA ILE A 5 5.17 -0.92 9.20
C ILE A 5 5.79 -0.30 10.46
N THR A 6 5.86 -1.01 11.59
CA THR A 6 6.39 -0.50 12.87
C THR A 6 7.81 0.06 12.79
N TYR A 7 8.65 -0.44 11.88
CA TYR A 7 9.99 0.12 11.68
C TYR A 7 9.98 1.60 11.27
N LEU A 8 8.90 2.08 10.65
CA LEU A 8 8.73 3.49 10.25
C LEU A 8 8.66 4.44 11.46
N GLN A 9 8.20 3.97 12.62
CA GLN A 9 8.13 4.77 13.85
C GLN A 9 9.51 5.23 14.32
N SER A 10 10.53 4.39 14.09
CA SER A 10 11.94 4.71 14.34
C SER A 10 12.63 5.36 13.14
N GLY A 11 11.86 5.66 12.09
CA GLY A 11 12.31 6.21 10.83
C GLY A 11 12.62 7.71 10.89
N ASN A 12 12.94 8.28 9.72
CA ASN A 12 13.00 9.74 9.58
C ASN A 12 11.59 10.37 9.70
N GLU A 13 11.51 11.70 9.73
CA GLU A 13 10.22 12.41 9.86
C GLU A 13 9.18 12.00 8.80
N LYS A 14 9.63 11.72 7.57
CA LYS A 14 8.73 11.29 6.49
C LYS A 14 8.18 9.89 6.76
N GLN A 15 9.02 8.96 7.19
CA GLN A 15 8.62 7.60 7.56
C GLN A 15 7.63 7.61 8.74
N GLN A 16 7.87 8.42 9.77
CA GLN A 16 6.95 8.55 10.90
C GLN A 16 5.58 9.09 10.47
N LYS A 17 5.56 10.15 9.63
CA LYS A 17 4.31 10.66 9.05
C LYS A 17 3.56 9.61 8.22
N ILE A 18 4.28 8.78 7.48
CA ILE A 18 3.68 7.69 6.70
C ILE A 18 3.07 6.63 7.62
N TYR A 19 3.75 6.28 8.71
CA TYR A 19 3.21 5.39 9.73
C TYR A 19 1.87 5.94 10.27
N ASP A 20 1.83 7.22 10.63
CA ASP A 20 0.62 7.85 11.16
C ASP A 20 -0.52 7.85 10.13
N VAL A 21 -0.22 8.19 8.87
CA VAL A 21 -1.21 8.19 7.79
C VAL A 21 -1.76 6.78 7.54
N LEU A 22 -0.91 5.77 7.43
CA LEU A 22 -1.34 4.39 7.18
C LEU A 22 -2.24 3.86 8.30
N ASN A 23 -1.93 4.17 9.56
CA ASN A 23 -2.79 3.81 10.70
C ASN A 23 -4.09 4.61 10.73
N SER A 24 -4.05 5.91 10.41
CA SER A 24 -5.25 6.75 10.39
C SER A 24 -6.26 6.31 9.34
N LEU A 25 -5.79 5.74 8.23
CA LEU A 25 -6.60 5.18 7.16
C LEU A 25 -6.87 3.68 7.34
N ASN A 26 -6.34 3.06 8.41
CA ASN A 26 -6.48 1.64 8.72
C ASN A 26 -6.06 0.68 7.58
N ILE A 27 -5.13 1.11 6.71
CA ILE A 27 -4.84 0.40 5.45
C ILE A 27 -4.23 -0.99 5.67
N MET A 28 -3.32 -1.13 6.65
CA MET A 28 -2.64 -2.41 6.86
C MET A 28 -3.57 -3.45 7.48
N GLU A 29 -4.47 -3.00 8.36
CA GLU A 29 -5.47 -3.80 9.05
C GLU A 29 -6.61 -4.21 8.11
N ASP A 30 -7.17 -3.26 7.35
CA ASP A 30 -8.25 -3.52 6.39
C ASP A 30 -7.82 -4.53 5.31
N LEU A 31 -6.55 -4.46 4.91
CA LEU A 31 -5.99 -5.31 3.86
C LEU A 31 -5.30 -6.56 4.40
N ALA A 32 -5.35 -6.83 5.70
CA ALA A 32 -4.57 -7.90 6.34
C ALA A 32 -4.75 -9.29 5.71
N LEU A 33 -5.95 -9.59 5.17
CA LEU A 33 -6.25 -10.84 4.47
C LEU A 33 -5.35 -11.06 3.24
N TYR A 34 -4.87 -9.98 2.63
CA TYR A 34 -4.05 -9.99 1.42
C TYR A 34 -2.54 -9.95 1.71
N ASN A 35 -2.14 -9.99 2.98
CA ASN A 35 -0.74 -9.85 3.43
C ASN A 35 -0.05 -8.59 2.86
N PRO A 36 -0.54 -7.38 3.20
CA PRO A 36 -0.05 -6.15 2.63
C PRO A 36 1.37 -5.86 3.11
N VAL A 37 2.24 -5.43 2.19
CA VAL A 37 3.62 -5.04 2.49
C VAL A 37 3.91 -3.68 1.87
N LEU A 38 4.28 -2.72 2.72
CA LEU A 38 4.83 -1.44 2.25
C LEU A 38 6.20 -1.69 1.62
N CYS A 39 6.34 -1.30 0.36
CA CYS A 39 7.54 -1.50 -0.45
C CYS A 39 7.95 -0.19 -1.16
N GLY A 40 8.89 -0.27 -2.10
CA GLY A 40 9.35 0.87 -2.87
C GLY A 40 10.49 1.63 -2.20
N THR A 41 10.56 2.93 -2.47
CA THR A 41 11.74 3.76 -2.12
C THR A 41 11.78 4.20 -0.65
N ILE A 42 10.61 4.35 -0.02
CA ILE A 42 10.46 4.82 1.37
C ILE A 42 11.05 3.84 2.39
N PRO A 43 10.76 2.52 2.34
CA PRO A 43 11.31 1.58 3.33
C PRO A 43 12.84 1.58 3.39
N ILE A 44 13.49 1.73 2.23
CA ILE A 44 14.96 1.70 2.09
C ILE A 44 15.61 3.09 2.08
N ARG A 45 14.85 4.16 2.35
CA ARG A 45 15.33 5.55 2.50
C ARG A 45 16.09 6.11 1.29
N ILE A 46 15.68 5.72 0.09
CA ILE A 46 16.17 6.32 -1.17
C ILE A 46 15.08 7.16 -1.85
N ASP A 47 14.03 7.48 -1.11
CA ASP A 47 12.90 8.22 -1.62
C ASP A 47 13.25 9.69 -1.90
N THR A 48 12.47 10.28 -2.80
CA THR A 48 12.52 11.70 -3.14
C THR A 48 11.24 12.39 -2.65
N PRO A 49 11.16 13.73 -2.65
CA PRO A 49 9.92 14.43 -2.32
C PRO A 49 8.72 14.01 -3.18
N GLN A 50 8.96 13.50 -4.39
CA GLN A 50 7.94 13.05 -5.34
C GLN A 50 7.66 11.54 -5.25
N SER A 51 8.33 10.80 -4.38
CA SER A 51 8.08 9.36 -4.21
C SER A 51 6.72 9.10 -3.59
N ASP A 52 5.93 8.23 -4.24
CA ASP A 52 4.66 7.72 -3.76
C ASP A 52 4.84 6.56 -2.74
N LEU A 53 3.72 6.07 -2.19
CA LEU A 53 3.67 4.87 -1.35
C LEU A 53 3.21 3.66 -2.17
N ASP A 54 4.03 2.60 -2.16
CA ASP A 54 3.73 1.35 -2.84
C ASP A 54 3.35 0.27 -1.82
N ILE A 55 2.16 -0.31 -1.95
CA ILE A 55 1.74 -1.49 -1.18
C ILE A 55 1.56 -2.67 -2.14
N VAL A 56 2.29 -3.75 -1.88
CA VAL A 56 2.14 -5.02 -2.61
C VAL A 56 1.46 -6.05 -1.73
N MET A 57 0.65 -6.90 -2.34
CA MET A 57 -0.19 -7.88 -1.64
C MET A 57 -0.57 -9.02 -2.60
N GLU A 58 -1.11 -10.10 -2.06
CA GLU A 58 -1.54 -11.27 -2.82
C GLU A 58 -3.08 -11.34 -2.88
N VAL A 59 -3.63 -11.29 -4.09
CA VAL A 59 -5.09 -11.29 -4.33
C VAL A 59 -5.45 -12.39 -5.32
N TYR A 60 -6.32 -13.30 -4.89
CA TYR A 60 -6.81 -14.40 -5.74
C TYR A 60 -8.11 -14.07 -6.47
N ASN A 61 -9.00 -13.30 -5.85
CA ASN A 61 -10.28 -12.88 -6.44
C ASN A 61 -10.35 -11.35 -6.58
N PHE A 62 -10.04 -10.87 -7.78
CA PHE A 62 -9.99 -9.44 -8.08
C PHE A 62 -11.36 -8.74 -8.09
N ASP A 63 -12.47 -9.47 -8.21
CA ASP A 63 -13.80 -8.87 -8.20
C ASP A 63 -14.29 -8.64 -6.78
N VAL A 64 -14.03 -9.59 -5.88
CA VAL A 64 -14.25 -9.42 -4.43
C VAL A 64 -13.38 -8.29 -3.90
N PHE A 65 -12.08 -8.32 -4.21
CA PHE A 65 -11.15 -7.26 -3.81
C PHE A 65 -11.60 -5.88 -4.29
N GLU A 66 -12.04 -5.75 -5.55
CA GLU A 66 -12.51 -4.46 -6.05
C GLU A 66 -13.74 -3.95 -5.29
N GLN A 67 -14.69 -4.84 -4.95
CA GLN A 67 -15.86 -4.47 -4.16
C GLN A 67 -15.48 -4.02 -2.75
N GLU A 68 -14.58 -4.74 -2.08
CA GLU A 68 -14.05 -4.36 -0.77
C GLU A 68 -13.35 -3.00 -0.80
N MET A 69 -12.47 -2.77 -1.79
CA MET A 69 -11.77 -1.49 -1.96
C MET A 69 -12.74 -0.33 -2.18
N ARG A 70 -13.80 -0.54 -2.95
CA ARG A 70 -14.87 0.47 -3.14
C ARG A 70 -15.66 0.71 -1.86
N SER A 71 -15.92 -0.33 -1.07
CA SER A 71 -16.63 -0.21 0.20
C SER A 71 -15.80 0.54 1.24
N LEU A 72 -14.52 0.21 1.36
CA LEU A 72 -13.61 0.79 2.37
C LEU A 72 -13.20 2.21 2.01
N TYR A 73 -12.84 2.46 0.74
CA TYR A 73 -12.18 3.69 0.34
C TYR A 73 -12.89 4.48 -0.78
N GLY A 74 -14.01 3.99 -1.30
CA GLY A 74 -14.72 4.61 -2.42
C GLY A 74 -15.29 6.01 -2.15
N SER A 75 -15.45 6.38 -0.89
CA SER A 75 -15.91 7.71 -0.48
C SER A 75 -14.79 8.77 -0.43
N TYR A 76 -13.52 8.37 -0.45
CA TYR A 76 -12.41 9.30 -0.43
C TYR A 76 -12.25 10.01 -1.77
N GLY A 77 -12.05 11.34 -1.72
CA GLY A 77 -11.80 12.14 -2.91
C GLY A 77 -10.58 11.65 -3.69
N GLY A 78 -10.74 11.47 -5.00
CA GLY A 78 -9.66 11.00 -5.88
C GLY A 78 -9.48 9.47 -5.91
N PHE A 79 -10.29 8.71 -5.16
CA PHE A 79 -10.26 7.25 -5.24
C PHE A 79 -10.59 6.75 -6.65
N ASN A 80 -9.72 5.90 -7.19
CA ASN A 80 -9.91 5.28 -8.49
C ASN A 80 -9.24 3.90 -8.54
N ILE A 81 -9.87 2.95 -9.25
CA ILE A 81 -9.32 1.61 -9.46
C ILE A 81 -9.07 1.42 -10.96
N LYS A 82 -7.85 0.96 -11.30
CA LYS A 82 -7.48 0.57 -12.66
C LYS A 82 -6.92 -0.85 -12.65
N LYS A 83 -7.50 -1.73 -13.46
CA LYS A 83 -7.02 -3.11 -13.67
C LYS A 83 -6.12 -3.14 -14.91
N LYS A 84 -4.88 -3.61 -14.77
CA LYS A 84 -3.95 -3.78 -15.89
C LYS A 84 -3.28 -5.15 -15.81
N LYS A 85 -3.41 -5.95 -16.87
CA LYS A 85 -2.65 -7.19 -17.00
C LYS A 85 -1.25 -6.87 -17.52
N LEU A 86 -0.23 -7.22 -16.74
CA LEU A 86 1.15 -7.09 -17.17
C LEU A 86 1.46 -8.22 -18.16
N LYS A 87 2.09 -7.87 -19.29
CA LYS A 87 2.63 -8.88 -20.21
C LYS A 87 3.93 -9.39 -19.60
N VAL A 88 4.05 -10.70 -19.43
CA VAL A 88 5.34 -11.31 -19.17
C VAL A 88 6.17 -11.12 -20.45
N LEU A 89 7.27 -10.39 -20.34
CA LEU A 89 8.25 -10.31 -21.41
C LEU A 89 9.00 -11.64 -21.42
N ASN A 90 8.74 -12.48 -22.42
CA ASN A 90 9.59 -13.64 -22.69
C ASN A 90 10.96 -13.08 -23.09
N ARG A 91 11.96 -13.25 -22.22
CA ARG A 91 13.38 -13.03 -22.55
C ARG A 91 13.95 -14.30 -23.16
#